data_AF-A0A817QP80-F1
#
_entry.id   AF-A0A817QP80-F1
#
_cell.length_a   1.000
_cell.length_b   1.000
_cell.length_c   1.000
_cell.angle_alpha   90.00
_cell.angle_beta   90.00
_cell.angle_gamma   90.00
#
_symmetry.space_group_name_H-M   'P 1'
#
loop_
_entity.id
_entity.type
_entity.pdbx_description
1 polymer ?
#
loop_
_entity_poly.entity_id
_entity_poly.type
_entity_poly.pdbx_seq_one_letter_code
_entity_poly.pdbx_strand_id
1 'polypeptide(L)'
;MVRVKHQKPARRNYHQNKKTNFSHTTSSSNHNAIQLDQHGFFVTFCSSKESFVRNEVYNLLNRFADQLFGPEFSDEKDNDEETTNLNDLDSALENEKLKLSKSNKKLRRFQIVKSGTKHSFFVTTILPIISLNKLIELIFNTSIQTKEQHSRYIERLLPISFVCKAYEDDLRKLIIKKEFVEQILLLTNENDTS
;
A
#
# COMPACT_ATOMS: atom_id res chain seq x y z
N MET A 1 10.76 74.47 -26.48
CA MET A 1 10.10 73.46 -25.63
C MET A 1 9.61 72.32 -26.51
N VAL A 2 10.36 71.21 -26.60
CA VAL A 2 10.01 70.05 -27.44
C VAL A 2 9.57 68.91 -26.51
N ARG A 3 8.35 68.41 -26.71
CA ARG A 3 7.66 67.45 -25.85
C ARG A 3 8.07 66.02 -26.24
N VAL A 4 8.72 65.30 -25.32
CA VAL A 4 9.14 63.90 -25.51
C VAL A 4 7.93 62.96 -25.53
N LYS A 5 7.70 62.25 -26.64
CA LYS A 5 6.65 61.22 -26.75
C LYS A 5 7.11 59.94 -26.04
N HIS A 6 6.46 59.59 -24.95
CA HIS A 6 6.66 58.29 -24.29
C HIS A 6 5.88 57.21 -25.05
N GLN A 7 6.59 56.17 -25.51
CA GLN A 7 6.00 54.98 -26.13
C GLN A 7 5.45 54.07 -25.01
N LYS A 8 4.16 53.70 -25.08
CA LYS A 8 3.55 52.74 -24.15
C LYS A 8 3.95 51.31 -24.54
N PRO A 9 4.34 50.43 -23.59
CA PRO A 9 4.69 49.05 -23.93
C PRO A 9 3.45 48.26 -24.38
N ALA A 10 3.66 47.36 -25.35
CA ALA A 10 2.62 46.51 -25.93
C ALA A 10 2.04 45.54 -24.89
N ARG A 11 0.71 45.47 -24.79
CA ARG A 11 0.00 44.50 -23.95
C ARG A 11 0.15 43.10 -24.53
N ARG A 12 0.80 42.19 -23.80
CA ARG A 12 0.76 40.75 -24.09
C ARG A 12 -0.66 40.26 -23.87
N ASN A 13 -1.32 39.79 -24.93
CA ASN A 13 -2.64 39.17 -24.84
C ASN A 13 -2.51 37.84 -24.08
N TYR A 14 -3.08 37.80 -22.88
CA TYR A 14 -3.23 36.58 -22.09
C TYR A 14 -4.28 35.72 -22.81
N HIS A 15 -3.87 34.57 -23.36
CA HIS A 15 -4.81 33.59 -23.89
C HIS A 15 -5.70 33.08 -22.76
N GLN A 16 -6.88 33.69 -22.60
CA GLN A 16 -8.00 33.06 -21.93
C GLN A 16 -8.57 32.02 -22.89
N ASN A 17 -8.26 30.75 -22.66
CA ASN A 17 -9.13 29.64 -23.03
C ASN A 17 -8.68 28.35 -22.36
N LYS A 18 -9.40 27.96 -21.30
CA LYS A 18 -9.92 26.59 -21.24
C LYS A 18 -11.18 26.57 -20.39
N LYS A 19 -12.31 26.57 -21.10
CA LYS A 19 -13.62 26.18 -20.60
C LYS A 19 -13.46 24.86 -19.83
N THR A 20 -13.81 24.88 -18.55
CA THR A 20 -13.89 23.69 -17.71
C THR A 20 -15.04 22.85 -18.22
N ASN A 21 -14.74 21.86 -19.06
CA ASN A 21 -15.68 20.79 -19.32
C ASN A 21 -15.83 20.01 -18.02
N PHE A 22 -16.91 20.28 -17.28
CA PHE A 22 -17.46 19.34 -16.30
C PHE A 22 -17.98 18.15 -17.09
N SER A 23 -17.09 17.23 -17.45
CA SER A 23 -17.51 15.89 -17.84
C SER A 23 -18.00 15.21 -16.55
N HIS A 24 -19.28 14.83 -16.54
CA HIS A 24 -19.75 13.75 -15.67
C HIS A 24 -19.00 12.48 -16.08
N THR A 25 -17.78 12.31 -15.57
CA THR A 25 -17.12 11.03 -15.60
C THR A 25 -17.82 10.18 -14.56
N THR A 26 -18.55 9.17 -15.05
CA THR A 26 -18.93 8.02 -14.25
C THR A 26 -17.69 7.59 -13.46
N SER A 27 -17.84 7.51 -12.14
CA SER A 27 -16.76 7.26 -11.20
C SER A 27 -16.03 5.97 -11.59
N SER A 28 -14.91 6.11 -12.29
CA SER A 28 -13.88 5.08 -12.33
C SER A 28 -13.59 4.75 -10.88
N SER A 29 -13.97 3.53 -10.46
CA SER A 29 -13.72 3.01 -9.12
C SER A 29 -12.28 3.36 -8.76
N ASN A 30 -12.09 4.22 -7.75
CA ASN A 30 -10.77 4.52 -7.23
C ASN A 30 -10.25 3.21 -6.62
N HIS A 31 -9.63 2.37 -7.45
CA HIS A 31 -9.10 1.05 -7.07
C HIS A 31 -8.04 1.13 -5.96
N ASN A 32 -7.61 2.36 -5.63
CA ASN A 32 -6.64 2.71 -4.61
C ASN A 32 -7.25 3.38 -3.38
N ALA A 33 -8.57 3.30 -3.18
CA ALA A 33 -9.25 3.75 -1.95
C ALA A 33 -9.57 2.56 -1.04
N ILE A 34 -9.64 2.81 0.27
CA ILE A 34 -9.98 1.78 1.27
C ILE A 34 -11.40 1.27 1.00
N GLN A 35 -11.56 -0.05 1.01
CA GLN A 35 -12.85 -0.73 0.79
C GLN A 35 -13.36 -1.36 2.08
N LEU A 36 -14.65 -1.69 2.08
CA LEU A 36 -15.31 -2.41 3.18
C LEU A 36 -14.75 -3.83 3.33
N ASP A 37 -14.78 -4.36 4.56
CA ASP A 37 -14.35 -5.74 4.88
C ASP A 37 -12.88 -6.02 4.51
N GLN A 38 -12.06 -4.96 4.40
CA GLN A 38 -10.61 -5.07 4.29
C GLN A 38 -9.97 -5.04 5.67
N HIS A 39 -8.79 -5.64 5.74
CA HIS A 39 -7.94 -5.70 6.92
C HIS A 39 -6.48 -5.51 6.50
N GLY A 40 -5.63 -5.15 7.46
CA GLY A 40 -4.25 -4.78 7.16
C GLY A 40 -3.67 -3.81 8.16
N PHE A 41 -2.76 -2.93 7.72
CA PHE A 41 -2.04 -2.02 8.61
C PHE A 41 -2.37 -0.57 8.33
N PHE A 42 -2.65 0.19 9.39
CA PHE A 42 -2.67 1.64 9.34
C PHE A 42 -1.30 2.20 9.70
N VAL A 43 -0.71 2.96 8.78
CA VAL A 43 0.65 3.50 8.91
C VAL A 43 0.60 5.02 8.96
N THR A 44 1.30 5.60 9.93
CA THR A 44 1.49 7.06 10.04
C THR A 44 2.96 7.44 9.93
N PHE A 45 3.25 8.61 9.34
CA PHE A 45 4.60 9.08 9.05
C PHE A 45 4.66 10.60 8.84
N CYS A 46 5.84 11.19 8.98
CA CYS A 46 6.03 12.64 8.77
C CYS A 46 5.89 13.09 7.29
N SER A 47 5.39 14.32 7.09
CA SER A 47 5.03 14.89 5.78
C SER A 47 6.04 14.80 4.66
N SER A 48 7.34 14.89 4.95
CA SER A 48 8.38 14.98 3.93
C SER A 48 8.87 13.62 3.44
N LYS A 49 8.33 12.52 3.99
CA LYS A 49 8.94 11.19 3.86
C LYS A 49 8.05 10.12 3.21
N GLU A 50 6.91 10.47 2.63
CA GLU A 50 5.96 9.48 2.06
C GLU A 50 6.64 8.45 1.14
N SER A 51 7.48 8.90 0.20
CA SER A 51 8.18 7.99 -0.74
C SER A 51 9.10 7.00 -0.02
N PHE A 52 9.84 7.47 0.99
CA PHE A 52 10.74 6.62 1.77
C PHE A 52 9.97 5.63 2.64
N VAL A 53 8.91 6.10 3.30
CA VAL A 53 8.05 5.28 4.16
C VAL A 53 7.37 4.18 3.35
N ARG A 54 6.93 4.48 2.12
CA ARG A 54 6.32 3.49 1.23
C ARG A 54 7.23 2.29 1.00
N ASN A 55 8.49 2.53 0.66
CA ASN A 55 9.48 1.48 0.44
C ASN A 55 9.85 0.78 1.75
N GLU A 56 10.02 1.55 2.83
CA GLU A 56 10.35 1.03 4.15
C GLU A 56 9.28 0.07 4.67
N VAL A 57 8.00 0.40 4.52
CA VAL A 57 6.88 -0.46 4.93
C VAL A 57 6.87 -1.77 4.15
N TYR A 58 7.05 -1.72 2.82
CA TYR A 58 7.13 -2.97 2.04
C TYR A 58 8.31 -3.82 2.44
N ASN A 59 9.49 -3.23 2.64
CA ASN A 59 10.68 -3.97 3.06
C ASN A 59 10.49 -4.57 4.46
N LEU A 60 9.95 -3.81 5.40
CA LEU A 60 9.69 -4.25 6.76
C LEU A 60 8.71 -5.42 6.78
N LEU A 61 7.53 -5.24 6.18
CA LEU A 61 6.47 -6.26 6.21
C LEU A 61 6.87 -7.51 5.45
N ASN A 62 7.46 -7.40 4.25
CA ASN A 62 7.88 -8.57 3.49
C ASN A 62 8.99 -9.34 4.17
N ARG A 63 10.01 -8.67 4.75
CA ARG A 63 11.11 -9.33 5.44
C ARG A 63 10.60 -10.26 6.55
N PHE A 64 9.72 -9.76 7.41
CA PHE A 64 9.17 -10.55 8.51
C PHE A 64 8.09 -11.54 8.03
N ALA A 65 7.33 -11.21 6.99
CA ALA A 65 6.40 -12.13 6.37
C ALA A 65 7.11 -13.32 5.73
N ASP A 66 8.27 -13.12 5.11
CA ASP A 66 9.07 -14.20 4.52
C ASP A 66 9.64 -15.13 5.60
N GLN A 67 9.98 -14.59 6.77
CA GLN A 67 10.41 -15.40 7.91
C GLN A 67 9.27 -16.26 8.48
N LEU A 68 8.03 -15.74 8.51
CA LEU A 68 6.88 -16.46 9.07
C LEU A 68 6.17 -17.39 8.09
N PHE A 69 6.02 -16.96 6.85
CA PHE A 69 5.16 -17.60 5.85
C PHE A 69 5.94 -18.13 4.64
N GLY A 70 7.25 -17.86 4.57
CA GLY A 70 8.07 -18.18 3.41
C GLY A 70 8.01 -17.09 2.32
N PRO A 71 8.88 -17.21 1.30
CA PRO A 71 9.02 -16.23 0.23
C PRO A 71 7.72 -16.10 -0.59
N GLU A 72 7.33 -14.86 -0.90
CA GLU A 72 6.11 -14.57 -1.69
C GLU A 72 6.14 -15.13 -3.11
N PHE A 73 7.33 -15.14 -3.71
CA PHE A 73 7.57 -15.71 -5.02
C PHE A 73 8.71 -16.72 -4.85
N SER A 74 8.46 -17.98 -5.18
CA SER A 74 9.55 -18.94 -5.34
C SER A 74 10.24 -18.67 -6.67
N ASP A 75 11.57 -18.57 -6.65
CA ASP A 75 12.43 -18.40 -7.84
C ASP A 75 12.54 -19.69 -8.67
N GLU A 76 11.67 -20.68 -8.48
CA GLU A 76 11.70 -21.99 -9.17
C GLU A 76 11.32 -21.92 -10.66
N LYS A 77 11.42 -20.77 -11.32
CA LYS A 77 11.13 -20.60 -12.76
C LYS A 77 12.27 -19.96 -13.57
N ASP A 78 13.51 -20.02 -13.08
CA ASP A 78 14.69 -19.58 -13.83
C ASP A 78 15.68 -20.72 -14.16
N ASN A 79 15.25 -21.99 -14.02
CA ASN A 79 16.03 -23.17 -14.42
C ASN A 79 15.53 -23.82 -15.71
N ASP A 80 14.91 -23.05 -16.61
CA ASP A 80 14.74 -23.48 -18.00
C ASP A 80 16.04 -23.14 -18.75
N GLU A 81 16.90 -24.15 -18.90
CA GLU A 81 18.09 -24.13 -19.76
C GLU A 81 17.69 -23.81 -21.21
N GLU A 82 17.74 -22.54 -21.61
CA GLU A 82 17.58 -22.15 -23.02
C GLU A 82 18.94 -22.02 -23.70
N THR A 83 19.34 -23.12 -24.35
CA THR A 83 20.30 -23.14 -25.45
C THR A 83 19.82 -22.20 -26.56
N THR A 84 20.38 -21.00 -26.61
CA THR A 84 19.98 -19.90 -27.50
C THR A 84 20.68 -20.05 -28.87
N ASN A 85 19.91 -20.44 -29.88
CA ASN A 85 20.26 -20.26 -31.30
C ASN A 85 19.87 -18.83 -31.72
N LEU A 86 20.67 -18.16 -32.53
CA LEU A 86 20.63 -16.71 -32.83
C LEU A 86 19.35 -16.13 -33.50
N ASN A 87 18.25 -16.88 -33.64
CA ASN A 87 16.92 -16.38 -34.06
C ASN A 87 16.01 -16.00 -32.86
N ASP A 88 16.59 -15.94 -31.66
CA ASP A 88 15.90 -15.90 -30.37
C ASP A 88 15.80 -14.50 -29.73
N LEU A 89 16.20 -13.43 -30.45
CA LEU A 89 16.15 -12.07 -29.90
C LEU A 89 14.71 -11.53 -29.78
N ASP A 90 13.90 -11.69 -30.83
CA ASP A 90 12.50 -11.26 -30.80
C ASP A 90 11.68 -12.14 -29.83
N SER A 91 11.96 -13.45 -29.80
CA SER A 91 11.35 -14.39 -28.83
C SER A 91 11.74 -14.10 -27.38
N ALA A 92 13.02 -13.81 -27.11
CA ALA A 92 13.48 -13.39 -25.79
C ALA A 92 12.83 -12.08 -25.33
N LEU A 93 12.66 -11.12 -26.24
CA LEU A 93 12.00 -9.84 -25.95
C LEU A 93 10.50 -10.00 -25.69
N GLU A 94 9.82 -10.87 -26.45
CA GLU A 94 8.42 -11.22 -26.18
C GLU A 94 8.26 -11.95 -24.84
N ASN A 95 9.16 -12.88 -24.53
CA ASN A 95 9.19 -13.57 -23.24
C ASN A 95 9.43 -12.60 -22.07
N GLU A 96 10.35 -11.64 -22.21
CA GLU A 96 10.58 -10.59 -21.22
C GLU A 96 9.33 -9.71 -21.04
N LYS A 97 8.71 -9.27 -22.14
CA LYS A 97 7.46 -8.50 -22.12
C LYS A 97 6.32 -9.26 -21.45
N LEU A 98 6.22 -10.57 -21.69
CA LEU A 98 5.25 -11.44 -21.04
C LEU A 98 5.56 -11.63 -19.55
N LYS A 99 6.82 -11.82 -19.16
CA LYS A 99 7.26 -11.90 -17.75
C LYS A 99 6.95 -10.59 -17.01
N LEU A 100 7.23 -9.42 -17.61
CA LEU A 100 6.91 -8.09 -17.08
C LEU A 100 5.40 -7.83 -16.98
N SER A 101 4.61 -8.25 -17.97
CA SER A 101 3.16 -8.10 -17.91
C SER A 101 2.50 -9.02 -16.89
N LYS A 102 3.07 -10.21 -16.66
CA LYS A 102 2.63 -11.17 -15.63
C LYS A 102 3.05 -10.72 -14.23
N SER A 103 4.25 -10.17 -14.04
CA SER A 103 4.75 -9.69 -12.74
C SER A 103 3.94 -8.52 -12.17
N ASN A 104 3.40 -7.68 -13.05
CA ASN A 104 2.48 -6.58 -12.70
C ASN A 104 1.05 -7.06 -12.36
N LYS A 105 0.68 -8.29 -12.73
CA LYS A 105 -0.65 -8.88 -12.48
C LYS A 105 -0.71 -9.85 -11.30
N LYS A 106 0.44 -10.23 -10.73
CA LYS A 106 0.44 -11.10 -9.54
C LYS A 106 -0.11 -10.31 -8.35
N LEU A 107 -1.13 -10.88 -7.70
CA LEU A 107 -1.67 -10.37 -6.44
C LEU A 107 -0.53 -10.39 -5.41
N ARG A 108 -0.17 -9.21 -4.90
CA ARG A 108 0.87 -9.06 -3.88
C ARG A 108 0.28 -9.30 -2.49
N ARG A 109 1.10 -9.78 -1.54
CA ARG A 109 0.67 -9.99 -0.14
C ARG A 109 0.24 -8.72 0.55
N PHE A 110 0.92 -7.62 0.24
CA PHE A 110 0.65 -6.29 0.79
C PHE A 110 0.43 -5.28 -0.33
N GLN A 111 -0.56 -4.41 -0.18
CA GLN A 111 -0.84 -3.34 -1.13
C GLN A 111 -1.15 -2.04 -0.38
N ILE A 112 -0.43 -0.97 -0.72
CA ILE A 112 -0.68 0.35 -0.15
C ILE A 112 -1.86 1.02 -0.87
N VAL A 113 -2.81 1.47 -0.07
CA VAL A 113 -4.07 2.10 -0.42
C VAL A 113 -4.14 3.47 0.25
N LYS A 114 -4.65 4.47 -0.47
CA LYS A 114 -4.77 5.83 0.05
C LYS A 114 -5.86 5.88 1.12
N SER A 115 -5.51 6.40 2.30
CA SER A 115 -6.46 6.59 3.41
C SER A 115 -7.37 7.80 3.23
N GLY A 116 -7.01 8.73 2.34
CA GLY A 116 -7.70 10.01 2.16
C GLY A 116 -7.25 11.09 3.14
N THR A 117 -6.36 10.77 4.09
CA THR A 117 -5.74 11.76 4.98
C THR A 117 -4.27 11.94 4.62
N LYS A 118 -3.72 13.12 4.94
CA LYS A 118 -2.27 13.36 4.77
C LYS A 118 -1.51 12.54 5.81
N HIS A 119 -0.26 12.20 5.51
CA HIS A 119 0.68 11.64 6.49
C HIS A 119 0.28 10.27 7.03
N SER A 120 -0.65 9.59 6.34
CA SER A 120 -1.00 8.22 6.61
C SER A 120 -1.40 7.51 5.32
N PHE A 121 -1.27 6.19 5.34
CA PHE A 121 -1.88 5.33 4.34
C PHE A 121 -2.28 4.01 4.98
N PHE A 122 -3.12 3.27 4.28
CA PHE A 122 -3.52 1.94 4.69
C PHE A 122 -2.80 0.90 3.83
N VAL A 123 -2.35 -0.19 4.44
CA VAL A 123 -1.75 -1.32 3.74
C VAL A 123 -2.72 -2.47 3.83
N THR A 124 -3.41 -2.78 2.76
CA THR A 124 -4.28 -3.95 2.68
C THR A 124 -3.45 -5.21 2.55
N THR A 125 -3.99 -6.33 3.03
CA THR A 125 -3.34 -7.63 2.91
C THR A 125 -4.33 -8.73 2.57
N ILE A 126 -3.85 -9.76 1.89
CA ILE A 126 -4.59 -11.01 1.63
C ILE A 126 -4.42 -12.03 2.77
N LEU A 127 -3.49 -11.79 3.70
CA LEU A 127 -3.18 -12.71 4.81
C LEU A 127 -4.34 -12.75 5.82
N PRO A 128 -4.61 -13.88 6.49
CA PRO A 128 -5.61 -13.93 7.57
C PRO A 128 -5.29 -12.96 8.72
N ILE A 129 -6.32 -12.50 9.45
CA ILE A 129 -6.17 -11.55 10.56
C ILE A 129 -5.25 -12.11 11.67
N ILE A 130 -5.35 -13.40 11.98
CA ILE A 130 -4.50 -14.07 12.98
C ILE A 130 -3.01 -13.95 12.61
N SER A 131 -2.69 -14.09 11.32
CA SER A 131 -1.33 -13.94 10.80
C SER A 131 -0.82 -12.51 10.93
N LEU A 132 -1.71 -11.52 10.91
CA LEU A 132 -1.40 -10.11 11.02
C LEU A 132 -0.90 -9.74 12.42
N ASN A 133 -1.56 -10.26 13.45
CA ASN A 133 -1.16 -10.06 14.85
C ASN A 133 0.19 -10.71 15.13
N LYS A 134 0.37 -11.96 14.68
CA LYS A 134 1.66 -12.67 14.77
C LYS A 134 2.80 -11.93 14.08
N LEU A 135 2.54 -11.33 12.93
CA LEU A 135 3.54 -10.54 12.20
C LEU A 135 3.98 -9.31 13.01
N ILE A 136 3.02 -8.62 13.63
CA ILE A 136 3.29 -7.45 14.48
C ILE A 136 4.04 -7.84 15.75
N GLU A 137 3.60 -8.90 16.42
CA GLU A 137 4.29 -9.44 17.60
C GLU A 137 5.73 -9.80 17.25
N LEU A 138 5.97 -10.46 16.12
CA LEU A 138 7.32 -10.78 15.69
C LEU A 138 8.17 -9.51 15.48
N ILE A 139 7.65 -8.51 14.75
CA ILE A 139 8.36 -7.25 14.50
C ILE A 139 8.79 -6.58 15.81
N PHE A 140 7.86 -6.46 16.78
CA PHE A 140 8.14 -5.79 18.05
C PHE A 140 9.02 -6.64 18.96
N ASN A 141 8.77 -7.95 19.06
CA ASN A 141 9.58 -8.86 19.87
C ASN A 141 11.02 -8.93 19.36
N THR A 142 11.24 -9.00 18.04
CA THR A 142 12.59 -8.94 17.46
C THR A 142 13.25 -7.61 17.79
N SER A 143 12.55 -6.48 17.64
CA SER A 143 13.08 -5.16 18.00
C SER A 143 13.52 -5.07 19.48
N ILE A 144 12.74 -5.66 20.38
CA ILE A 144 13.07 -5.71 21.83
C ILE A 144 14.30 -6.60 22.07
N GLN A 145 14.34 -7.78 21.44
CA GLN A 145 15.40 -8.77 21.64
C GLN A 145 16.74 -8.31 21.06
N THR A 146 16.75 -7.81 19.83
CA THR A 146 17.98 -7.35 19.14
C THR A 146 18.39 -5.95 19.58
N LYS A 147 17.45 -5.17 20.12
CA LYS A 147 17.60 -3.73 20.43
C LYS A 147 17.92 -2.89 19.19
N GLU A 148 17.50 -3.35 18.02
CA GLU A 148 17.70 -2.65 16.75
C GLU A 148 16.42 -1.97 16.26
N GLN A 149 16.58 -0.80 15.66
CA GLN A 149 15.47 -0.12 15.00
C GLN A 149 15.24 -0.73 13.61
N HIS A 150 14.07 -1.32 13.39
CA HIS A 150 13.70 -1.89 12.08
C HIS A 150 13.05 -0.89 11.12
N SER A 151 12.73 0.31 11.59
CA SER A 151 12.22 1.40 10.75
C SER A 151 12.68 2.75 11.29
N ARG A 152 12.84 3.72 10.38
CA ARG A 152 13.29 5.08 10.67
C ARG A 152 12.19 6.11 10.47
N TYR A 153 11.32 5.92 9.48
CA TYR A 153 10.32 6.92 9.07
C TYR A 153 8.89 6.54 9.44
N ILE A 154 8.64 5.28 9.78
CA ILE A 154 7.35 4.82 10.30
C ILE A 154 7.20 5.28 11.75
N GLU A 155 6.15 6.05 12.04
CA GLU A 155 5.86 6.54 13.40
C GLU A 155 4.92 5.60 14.16
N ARG A 156 3.90 5.09 13.46
CA ARG A 156 2.97 4.09 14.01
C ARG A 156 2.65 3.06 12.95
N LEU A 157 2.70 1.80 13.35
CA LEU A 157 2.26 0.64 12.57
C LEU A 157 1.17 -0.06 13.37
N LEU A 158 -0.09 0.13 12.97
CA LEU A 158 -1.25 -0.36 13.71
C LEU A 158 -1.96 -1.47 12.92
N PRO A 159 -2.09 -2.69 13.46
CA PRO A 159 -2.93 -3.71 12.84
C PRO A 159 -4.41 -3.30 12.93
N ILE A 160 -5.12 -3.43 11.81
CA ILE A 160 -6.56 -3.16 11.69
C ILE A 160 -7.23 -4.44 11.22
N SER A 161 -8.03 -5.04 12.10
CA SER A 161 -8.75 -6.28 11.82
C SER A 161 -9.86 -6.11 10.80
N PHE A 162 -10.54 -4.95 10.79
CA PHE A 162 -11.70 -4.72 9.94
C PHE A 162 -11.88 -3.24 9.60
N VAL A 163 -12.37 -2.96 8.39
CA VAL A 163 -12.80 -1.63 7.96
C VAL A 163 -14.28 -1.62 7.63
N CYS A 164 -14.99 -0.63 8.17
CA CYS A 164 -16.38 -0.34 7.83
C CYS A 164 -16.63 1.16 7.67
N LYS A 165 -17.82 1.50 7.16
CA LYS A 165 -18.30 2.88 7.20
C LYS A 165 -18.75 3.22 8.62
N ALA A 166 -18.64 4.50 8.98
CA ALA A 166 -19.04 5.02 10.28
C ALA A 166 -20.57 5.17 10.43
N TYR A 167 -21.34 4.16 10.00
CA TYR A 167 -22.77 4.06 10.22
C TYR A 167 -23.04 3.01 11.29
N GLU A 168 -23.99 3.27 12.18
CA GLU A 168 -24.31 2.38 13.31
C GLU A 168 -24.71 0.97 12.84
N ASP A 169 -25.51 0.88 11.77
CA ASP A 169 -25.93 -0.41 11.22
C ASP A 169 -24.77 -1.22 10.64
N ASP A 170 -23.82 -0.56 9.99
CA ASP A 170 -22.64 -1.22 9.42
C ASP A 170 -21.69 -1.71 10.53
N LEU A 171 -21.53 -0.91 11.60
CA LEU A 171 -20.80 -1.31 12.79
C LEU A 171 -21.45 -2.51 13.47
N ARG A 172 -22.77 -2.47 13.70
CA ARG A 172 -23.53 -3.56 14.32
C ARG A 172 -23.41 -4.85 13.50
N LYS A 173 -23.57 -4.75 12.18
CA LYS A 173 -23.40 -5.90 11.27
C LYS A 173 -21.98 -6.45 11.33
N LEU A 174 -20.96 -5.61 11.37
CA LEU A 174 -19.56 -6.04 11.43
C LEU A 174 -19.27 -6.80 12.73
N ILE A 175 -19.68 -6.24 13.87
CA ILE A 175 -19.49 -6.84 15.19
C ILE A 175 -20.15 -8.22 15.27
N ILE A 176 -21.38 -8.35 14.76
CA ILE A 176 -22.12 -9.61 14.74
C ILE A 176 -21.51 -10.61 13.75
N LYS A 177 -21.20 -10.19 12.53
CA LYS A 177 -20.75 -11.07 11.43
C LYS A 177 -19.37 -11.70 11.69
N LYS A 178 -18.49 -10.98 12.36
CA LYS A 178 -17.06 -11.35 12.44
C LYS A 178 -16.64 -11.92 13.79
N GLU A 179 -17.60 -12.41 14.59
CA GLU A 179 -17.37 -13.05 15.89
C GLU A 179 -16.25 -12.38 16.67
N PHE A 180 -16.39 -11.06 16.89
CA PHE A 180 -15.48 -10.25 17.71
C PHE A 180 -15.20 -10.90 19.08
N VAL A 181 -16.12 -11.78 19.51
CA VAL A 181 -16.05 -12.64 20.68
C VAL A 181 -14.82 -13.56 20.69
N GLU A 182 -14.42 -14.22 19.59
CA GLU A 182 -13.27 -15.14 19.62
C GLU A 182 -11.94 -14.41 19.89
N GLN A 183 -11.77 -13.21 19.32
CA GLN A 183 -10.57 -12.39 19.55
C GLN A 183 -10.52 -11.83 20.98
N ILE A 184 -11.66 -11.45 21.55
CA ILE A 184 -11.76 -11.07 22.96
C ILE A 184 -11.50 -12.29 23.87
N LEU A 185 -12.05 -13.46 23.54
CA LEU A 185 -11.94 -14.67 24.36
C LEU A 185 -10.50 -15.22 24.41
N LEU A 186 -9.77 -15.12 23.29
CA LEU A 186 -8.33 -15.45 23.25
C LEU A 186 -7.50 -14.51 24.15
N LEU A 187 -7.81 -13.21 24.15
CA LEU A 187 -7.14 -12.24 25.03
C LEU A 187 -7.47 -12.44 26.52
N THR A 188 -8.65 -12.96 26.86
CA THR A 188 -8.99 -13.26 28.25
C THR A 188 -8.29 -14.52 28.77
N ASN A 189 -8.10 -15.54 27.92
CA ASN A 189 -7.51 -16.81 28.33
C ASN A 189 -5.99 -16.77 28.54
N GLU A 190 -5.26 -15.86 27.88
CA GLU A 190 -3.81 -15.69 28.11
C GLU A 190 -3.48 -14.96 29.43
N ASN A 191 -4.44 -14.22 29.99
CA ASN A 191 -4.26 -13.50 31.25
C ASN A 191 -4.46 -14.38 32.49
N ASP A 192 -5.01 -15.58 32.35
CA ASP A 192 -5.27 -16.51 33.46
C ASP A 192 -4.12 -17.52 33.68
N THR A 193 -3.05 -17.46 32.88
CA THR A 193 -1.88 -18.37 32.97
C THR A 193 -0.57 -17.68 33.39
N SER A 194 -0.63 -16.51 34.04
CA SER A 194 0.52 -15.85 34.67
C SER A 194 0.38 -15.75 36.19
#